data_AF-A0A109FII2-F1
#
_entry.id   AF-A0A109FII2-F1
#
_cell.length_a   1.000
_cell.length_b   1.000
_cell.length_c   1.000
_cell.angle_alpha   90.00
_cell.angle_beta   90.00
_cell.angle_gamma   90.00
#
_symmetry.space_group_name_H-M   'P 1'
#
loop_
_entity.id
_entity.type
_entity.pdbx_description
1 polymer ?
#
loop_
_entity_poly.entity_id
_entity_poly.type
_entity_poly.pdbx_seq_one_letter_code
_entity_poly.pdbx_strand_id
1 'polypeptide(L)'
;PLSEYFISSSHNTYLIGSQFQGQSSVEGYIRALQQGCRSVEVDVWDGDNGEPAVTHGHTLTSKIPVRTVLQAIAQYAFLASPYPVILSVEVHCELQQQEKLVSILHETLGNRLVSKRLDEMEADDELDKLPSPAQLKGRFLLKVSPRAAVLGTSSRSSIQQIPSASLAAPPNLLGSQLSASPPLLSSAFTNPSMTAPLPTSPRIKDMPMSQELAKLLVYTVGVKGRGFNKKESYPATHVVSLSESNLSKMLRDEATRQDFVSHNRTHLVRAYPRGRRLTSTNFVPHHMWSAGIQLVALNWQTFDIGMELNAAMFARAGRCGYVLKPEYLRKKGAEKDKVAALRSTRYRLELEIISAQQLPRPRGST
;
A
#
# COMPACT_ATOMS: atom_id res chain seq x y z
N PRO A 1 -16.29 -8.30 -9.35
CA PRO A 1 -14.95 -7.71 -9.64
C PRO A 1 -14.15 -7.58 -8.34
N LEU A 2 -12.81 -7.53 -8.40
CA LEU A 2 -11.95 -7.30 -7.21
C LEU A 2 -12.37 -6.04 -6.42
N SER A 3 -12.80 -4.99 -7.12
CA SER A 3 -13.24 -3.73 -6.53
C SER A 3 -14.42 -3.86 -5.55
N GLU A 4 -15.19 -4.95 -5.61
CA GLU A 4 -16.35 -5.18 -4.73
C GLU A 4 -16.01 -5.81 -3.37
N TYR A 5 -14.74 -6.08 -3.09
CA TYR A 5 -14.30 -6.76 -1.87
C TYR A 5 -13.43 -5.84 -1.00
N PHE A 6 -13.56 -5.98 0.30
CA PHE A 6 -12.50 -5.61 1.24
C PHE A 6 -11.44 -6.71 1.23
N ILE A 7 -10.17 -6.31 1.21
CA ILE A 7 -9.03 -7.21 0.98
C ILE A 7 -8.04 -7.05 2.13
N SER A 8 -7.76 -8.15 2.83
CA SER A 8 -6.84 -8.15 3.97
C SER A 8 -5.45 -7.73 3.51
N SER A 9 -4.91 -6.65 4.09
CA SER A 9 -3.74 -5.96 3.55
C SER A 9 -2.71 -5.62 4.63
N SER A 10 -1.44 -5.75 4.28
CA SER A 10 -0.30 -5.46 5.14
C SER A 10 0.51 -4.27 4.62
N HIS A 11 1.05 -3.50 5.55
CA HIS A 11 1.95 -2.38 5.33
C HIS A 11 3.33 -2.73 5.87
N ASN A 12 4.39 -2.43 5.11
CA ASN A 12 5.79 -2.75 5.40
C ASN A 12 5.95 -4.17 5.96
N THR A 13 5.48 -5.16 5.18
CA THR A 13 5.23 -6.53 5.67
C THR A 13 6.50 -7.24 6.17
N TYR A 14 7.66 -6.81 5.67
CA TYR A 14 8.96 -7.32 6.08
C TYR A 14 9.36 -6.90 7.50
N LEU A 15 8.75 -5.87 8.11
CA LEU A 15 9.13 -5.39 9.44
C LEU A 15 8.50 -6.22 10.56
N ILE A 16 9.34 -6.73 11.48
CA ILE A 16 8.88 -7.42 12.70
C ILE A 16 8.88 -6.50 13.94
N GLY A 17 9.20 -5.21 13.77
CA GLY A 17 9.26 -4.24 14.86
C GLY A 17 8.95 -2.79 14.47
N SER A 18 9.67 -1.86 15.09
CA SER A 18 9.53 -0.41 14.82
C SER A 18 9.99 -0.04 13.40
N GLN A 19 9.55 1.13 12.92
CA GLN A 19 9.88 1.60 11.56
C GLN A 19 11.35 2.04 11.38
N PHE A 20 12.12 2.22 12.46
CA PHE A 20 13.50 2.73 12.39
C PHE A 20 14.57 1.74 12.85
N GLN A 21 14.22 0.80 13.73
CA GLN A 21 15.15 -0.17 14.31
C GLN A 21 14.60 -1.60 14.24
N GLY A 22 13.49 -1.81 13.52
CA GLY A 22 12.94 -3.14 13.29
C GLY A 22 13.85 -3.98 12.40
N GLN A 23 13.90 -5.28 12.67
CA GLN A 23 14.51 -6.22 11.74
C GLN A 23 13.56 -6.46 10.57
N SER A 24 14.11 -6.44 9.35
CA SER A 24 13.46 -7.02 8.19
C SER A 24 13.56 -8.54 8.31
N SER A 25 12.46 -9.25 8.06
CA SER A 25 12.40 -10.72 8.16
C SER A 25 11.38 -11.32 7.20
N VAL A 26 11.64 -12.54 6.73
CA VAL A 26 10.69 -13.31 5.91
C VAL A 26 9.45 -13.73 6.72
N GLU A 27 9.60 -13.86 8.03
CA GLU A 27 8.56 -14.31 8.96
C GLU A 27 7.37 -13.35 9.01
N GLY A 28 7.58 -12.06 8.72
CA GLY A 28 6.48 -11.09 8.60
C GLY A 28 5.52 -11.47 7.47
N TYR A 29 6.05 -11.88 6.31
CA TYR A 29 5.27 -12.40 5.19
C TYR A 29 4.57 -13.71 5.54
N ILE A 30 5.30 -14.66 6.15
CA ILE A 30 4.75 -15.96 6.54
C ILE A 30 3.55 -15.77 7.48
N ARG A 31 3.73 -15.00 8.56
CA ARG A 31 2.66 -14.73 9.55
C ARG A 31 1.45 -14.06 8.92
N ALA A 32 1.67 -13.02 8.10
CA ALA A 32 0.57 -12.32 7.43
C ALA A 32 -0.22 -13.27 6.52
N LEU A 33 0.47 -14.05 5.67
CA LEU A 33 -0.17 -14.97 4.72
C LEU A 33 -0.90 -16.11 5.42
N GLN A 34 -0.33 -16.70 6.47
CA GLN A 34 -0.97 -17.75 7.28
C GLN A 34 -2.23 -17.26 8.00
N GLN A 35 -2.28 -15.97 8.33
CA GLN A 35 -3.46 -15.34 8.91
C GLN A 35 -4.48 -14.87 7.87
N GLY A 36 -4.26 -15.16 6.58
CA GLY A 36 -5.19 -14.84 5.49
C GLY A 36 -4.98 -13.48 4.84
N CYS A 37 -3.88 -12.77 5.10
CA CYS A 37 -3.54 -11.53 4.38
C CYS A 37 -3.39 -11.80 2.87
N ARG A 38 -3.95 -10.93 2.02
CA ARG A 38 -4.02 -11.08 0.55
C ARG A 38 -3.33 -9.95 -0.21
N SER A 39 -2.78 -8.96 0.50
CA SER A 39 -1.96 -7.90 -0.09
C SER A 39 -0.76 -7.65 0.80
N VAL A 40 0.44 -7.90 0.30
CA VAL A 40 1.70 -7.75 1.03
C VAL A 40 2.60 -6.73 0.35
N GLU A 41 3.38 -6.02 1.14
CA GLU A 41 4.27 -4.94 0.68
C GLU A 41 5.73 -5.41 0.66
N VAL A 42 6.44 -5.09 -0.42
CA VAL A 42 7.84 -5.47 -0.65
C VAL A 42 8.61 -4.23 -1.13
N ASP A 43 9.46 -3.68 -0.28
CA ASP A 43 10.25 -2.50 -0.60
C ASP A 43 11.61 -2.92 -1.14
N VAL A 44 11.77 -2.85 -2.45
CA VAL A 44 12.93 -3.36 -3.17
C VAL A 44 13.94 -2.24 -3.43
N TRP A 45 15.16 -2.47 -2.97
CA TRP A 45 16.32 -1.59 -3.08
C TRP A 45 17.49 -2.33 -3.71
N ASP A 46 18.50 -1.57 -4.14
CA ASP A 46 19.75 -2.17 -4.61
C ASP A 46 20.40 -2.99 -3.50
N GLY A 47 20.64 -4.26 -3.79
CA GLY A 47 21.40 -5.16 -2.95
C GLY A 47 22.81 -5.38 -3.49
N ASP A 48 23.52 -6.27 -2.83
CA ASP A 48 24.93 -6.53 -3.12
C ASP A 48 25.05 -7.53 -4.28
N ASN A 49 26.16 -7.47 -5.03
CA ASN A 49 26.44 -8.37 -6.15
C ASN A 49 25.38 -8.37 -7.27
N GLY A 50 24.66 -7.26 -7.46
CA GLY A 50 23.61 -7.14 -8.48
C GLY A 50 22.32 -7.89 -8.15
N GLU A 51 22.16 -8.41 -6.93
CA GLU A 51 20.93 -9.04 -6.46
C GLU A 51 20.08 -8.03 -5.68
N PRO A 52 18.81 -7.79 -6.07
CA PRO A 52 17.95 -6.85 -5.37
C PRO A 52 17.60 -7.34 -3.95
N ALA A 53 17.45 -6.40 -3.02
CA ALA A 53 17.18 -6.68 -1.62
C ALA A 53 15.95 -5.94 -1.10
N VAL A 54 15.27 -6.55 -0.12
CA VAL A 54 14.17 -5.96 0.64
C VAL A 54 14.72 -5.29 1.90
N THR A 55 14.42 -4.02 2.08
CA THR A 55 14.76 -3.25 3.29
C THR A 55 13.92 -1.98 3.37
N HIS A 56 13.88 -1.34 4.55
CA HIS A 56 13.31 -0.01 4.70
C HIS A 56 14.40 1.03 4.39
N GLY A 57 14.26 1.73 3.26
CA GLY A 57 15.27 2.66 2.76
C GLY A 57 15.65 3.75 3.75
N HIS A 58 16.92 4.15 3.73
CA HIS A 58 17.49 5.19 4.60
C HIS A 58 17.32 4.95 6.11
N THR A 59 17.17 3.69 6.52
CA THR A 59 17.14 3.28 7.94
C THR A 59 18.16 2.18 8.22
N LEU A 60 18.36 1.83 9.49
CA LEU A 60 19.32 0.81 9.94
C LEU A 60 18.75 -0.61 9.90
N THR A 61 17.71 -0.87 9.11
CA THR A 61 17.08 -2.19 9.00
C THR A 61 17.93 -3.17 8.18
N SER A 62 17.88 -4.45 8.55
CA SER A 62 18.53 -5.54 7.80
C SER A 62 18.05 -5.61 6.35
N LYS A 63 18.94 -6.05 5.44
CA LYS A 63 18.61 -6.39 4.06
C LYS A 63 18.31 -7.88 3.94
N ILE A 64 17.30 -8.24 3.15
CA ILE A 64 17.00 -9.64 2.81
C ILE A 64 16.97 -9.77 1.28
N PRO A 65 17.61 -10.77 0.67
CA PRO A 65 17.48 -10.99 -0.76
C PRO A 65 16.01 -11.13 -1.20
N VAL A 66 15.62 -10.44 -2.27
CA VAL A 66 14.25 -10.50 -2.80
C VAL A 66 13.83 -11.93 -3.15
N ARG A 67 14.77 -12.73 -3.67
CA ARG A 67 14.55 -14.15 -3.97
C ARG A 67 14.05 -14.92 -2.76
N THR A 68 14.68 -14.75 -1.60
CA THR A 68 14.28 -15.42 -0.36
C THR A 68 12.89 -14.99 0.09
N VAL A 69 12.57 -13.69 -0.02
CA VAL A 69 11.23 -13.16 0.29
C VAL A 69 10.16 -13.74 -0.64
N LEU A 70 10.41 -13.74 -1.95
CA LEU A 70 9.46 -14.27 -2.93
C LEU A 70 9.28 -15.79 -2.80
N GLN A 71 10.32 -16.55 -2.45
CA GLN A 71 10.22 -17.99 -2.17
C GLN A 71 9.31 -18.26 -0.96
N ALA A 72 9.48 -17.52 0.13
CA ALA A 72 8.60 -17.62 1.28
C ALA A 72 7.15 -17.26 0.90
N ILE A 73 6.93 -16.14 0.20
CA ILE A 73 5.59 -15.77 -0.27
C ILE A 73 4.98 -16.89 -1.14
N ALA A 74 5.75 -17.42 -2.10
CA ALA A 74 5.31 -18.47 -3.01
C ALA A 74 4.89 -19.77 -2.31
N GLN A 75 5.55 -20.10 -1.19
CA GLN A 75 5.27 -21.28 -0.38
C GLN A 75 4.00 -21.10 0.48
N TYR A 76 3.81 -19.93 1.09
CA TYR A 76 2.75 -19.72 2.09
C TYR A 76 1.50 -19.02 1.54
N ALA A 77 1.56 -18.40 0.36
CA ALA A 77 0.51 -17.55 -0.18
C ALA A 77 -0.86 -18.22 -0.19
N PHE A 78 -0.95 -19.50 -0.58
CA PHE A 78 -2.24 -20.16 -0.80
C PHE A 78 -2.61 -21.21 0.23
N LEU A 79 -1.87 -21.31 1.35
CA LEU A 79 -2.15 -22.30 2.40
C LEU A 79 -3.42 -21.96 3.19
N ALA A 80 -3.60 -20.69 3.56
CA ALA A 80 -4.76 -20.24 4.32
C ALA A 80 -5.96 -19.85 3.44
N SER A 81 -5.72 -19.54 2.16
CA SER A 81 -6.76 -19.08 1.23
C SER A 81 -6.36 -19.34 -0.23
N PRO A 82 -7.27 -19.85 -1.07
CA PRO A 82 -6.99 -20.08 -2.49
C PRO A 82 -7.08 -18.81 -3.34
N TYR A 83 -7.55 -17.70 -2.78
CA TYR A 83 -7.80 -16.45 -3.51
C TYR A 83 -6.50 -15.67 -3.76
N PRO A 84 -6.48 -14.78 -4.78
CA PRO A 84 -5.26 -14.13 -5.24
C PRO A 84 -4.50 -13.36 -4.17
N VAL A 85 -3.20 -13.18 -4.40
CA VAL A 85 -2.33 -12.33 -3.58
C VAL A 85 -1.82 -11.16 -4.42
N ILE A 86 -1.95 -9.94 -3.91
CA ILE A 86 -1.39 -8.73 -4.52
C ILE A 86 -0.03 -8.45 -3.88
N LEU A 87 1.01 -8.36 -4.72
CA LEU A 87 2.35 -7.94 -4.33
C LEU A 87 2.48 -6.44 -4.59
N SER A 88 2.34 -5.62 -3.55
CA SER A 88 2.58 -4.18 -3.62
C SER A 88 4.07 -3.92 -3.50
N VAL A 89 4.76 -3.79 -4.63
CA VAL A 89 6.21 -3.63 -4.69
C VAL A 89 6.56 -2.15 -4.84
N GLU A 90 7.35 -1.62 -3.91
CA GLU A 90 7.98 -0.31 -4.04
C GLU A 90 9.39 -0.50 -4.61
N VAL A 91 9.64 0.07 -5.79
CA VAL A 91 10.89 -0.17 -6.53
C VAL A 91 11.80 1.05 -6.42
N HIS A 92 12.98 0.83 -5.85
CA HIS A 92 14.03 1.82 -5.63
C HIS A 92 15.38 1.40 -6.20
N CYS A 93 15.44 0.24 -6.87
CA CYS A 93 16.65 -0.29 -7.47
C CYS A 93 16.89 0.20 -8.90
N GLU A 94 18.12 0.06 -9.36
CA GLU A 94 18.57 0.40 -10.72
C GLU A 94 17.97 -0.52 -11.79
N LEU A 95 18.00 -0.08 -13.05
CA LEU A 95 17.36 -0.81 -14.16
C LEU A 95 17.83 -2.26 -14.27
N GLN A 96 19.13 -2.53 -14.09
CA GLN A 96 19.68 -3.89 -14.13
C GLN A 96 19.08 -4.77 -13.01
N GLN A 97 18.96 -4.22 -11.80
CA GLN A 97 18.36 -4.94 -10.67
C GLN A 97 16.83 -5.03 -10.77
N GLN A 98 16.16 -4.11 -11.50
CA GLN A 98 14.75 -4.25 -11.86
C GLN A 98 14.51 -5.40 -12.84
N GLU A 99 15.37 -5.56 -13.84
CA GLU A 99 15.31 -6.73 -14.75
C GLU A 99 15.60 -8.03 -13.99
N LYS A 100 16.56 -8.01 -13.07
CA LYS A 100 16.81 -9.14 -12.18
C LYS A 100 15.61 -9.46 -11.29
N LEU A 101 14.93 -8.45 -10.74
CA LEU A 101 13.67 -8.61 -10.00
C LEU A 101 12.61 -9.31 -10.86
N VAL A 102 12.47 -8.95 -12.14
CA VAL A 102 11.53 -9.59 -13.07
C VAL A 102 11.91 -11.06 -13.30
N SER A 103 13.19 -11.37 -13.51
CA SER A 103 13.67 -12.76 -13.62
C SER A 103 13.33 -13.57 -12.36
N ILE A 104 13.60 -13.03 -11.16
CA ILE A 104 13.28 -13.69 -9.89
C ILE A 104 11.76 -13.93 -9.75
N LEU A 105 10.94 -12.96 -10.13
CA LEU A 105 9.47 -13.08 -10.11
C LEU A 105 9.00 -14.23 -11.01
N HIS A 106 9.50 -14.33 -12.24
CA HIS A 106 9.17 -15.41 -13.15
C HIS A 106 9.69 -16.78 -12.68
N GLU A 107 10.94 -16.85 -12.22
CA GLU A 107 11.55 -18.08 -11.71
C GLU A 107 10.80 -18.63 -10.48
N THR A 108 10.37 -17.74 -9.58
CA THR A 108 9.81 -18.14 -8.28
C THR A 108 8.30 -18.37 -8.33
N LEU A 109 7.58 -17.50 -9.05
CA LEU A 109 6.11 -17.54 -9.10
C LEU A 109 5.60 -18.33 -10.31
N GLY A 110 6.41 -18.41 -11.38
CA GLY A 110 6.10 -19.13 -12.60
C GLY A 110 4.76 -18.72 -13.19
N ASN A 111 3.97 -19.72 -13.61
CA ASN A 111 2.64 -19.51 -14.17
C ASN A 111 1.64 -18.90 -13.17
N ARG A 112 1.94 -18.85 -11.87
CA ARG A 112 1.04 -18.22 -10.89
C ARG A 112 1.09 -16.69 -10.97
N LEU A 113 2.16 -16.11 -11.51
CA LEU A 113 2.25 -14.67 -11.76
C LEU A 113 1.37 -14.28 -12.95
N VAL A 114 0.49 -13.30 -12.76
CA VAL A 114 -0.31 -12.73 -13.86
C VAL A 114 0.58 -11.79 -14.67
N SER A 115 0.88 -12.17 -15.90
CA SER A 115 1.66 -11.38 -16.86
C SER A 115 0.87 -10.98 -18.11
N LYS A 116 -0.36 -11.48 -18.26
CA LYS A 116 -1.29 -11.14 -19.36
C LYS A 116 -2.72 -11.09 -18.83
N ARG A 117 -3.61 -10.44 -19.58
CA ARG A 117 -5.04 -10.43 -19.24
C ARG A 117 -5.64 -11.83 -19.40
N LEU A 118 -6.60 -12.17 -18.54
CA LEU A 118 -7.35 -13.42 -18.54
C LEU A 118 -8.38 -13.52 -19.68
N ASP A 119 -8.82 -12.39 -20.23
CA ASP A 119 -9.75 -12.32 -21.36
C ASP A 119 -9.03 -12.37 -22.71
N GLU A 120 -7.70 -12.54 -22.71
CA GLU A 120 -6.84 -12.60 -23.90
C GLU A 120 -6.90 -11.36 -24.81
N MET A 121 -7.55 -10.29 -24.35
CA MET A 121 -7.56 -8.99 -25.03
C MET A 121 -6.20 -8.31 -24.91
N GLU A 122 -5.95 -7.34 -25.78
CA GLU A 122 -4.72 -6.57 -25.74
C GLU A 122 -4.66 -5.67 -24.50
N ALA A 123 -3.44 -5.30 -24.11
CA ALA A 123 -3.23 -4.44 -22.94
C ALA A 123 -3.85 -3.04 -23.10
N ASP A 124 -3.96 -2.56 -24.34
CA ASP A 124 -4.47 -1.23 -24.68
C ASP A 124 -6.01 -1.16 -24.75
N ASP A 125 -6.68 -2.32 -24.81
CA ASP A 125 -8.13 -2.37 -24.83
C ASP A 125 -8.72 -1.95 -23.48
N GLU A 126 -9.79 -1.17 -23.49
CA GLU A 126 -10.42 -0.70 -22.26
C GLU A 126 -10.92 -1.89 -21.41
N LEU A 127 -10.52 -1.93 -20.13
CA LEU A 127 -10.97 -2.95 -19.20
C LEU A 127 -12.24 -2.48 -18.48
N ASP A 128 -13.40 -3.04 -18.87
CA ASP A 128 -14.70 -2.72 -18.28
C ASP A 128 -14.74 -2.91 -16.75
N LYS A 129 -14.20 -4.05 -16.29
CA LYS A 129 -14.21 -4.42 -14.88
C LYS A 129 -13.05 -5.34 -14.53
N LEU A 130 -12.53 -5.16 -13.31
CA LEU A 130 -11.53 -6.08 -12.77
C LEU A 130 -12.09 -7.52 -12.66
N PRO A 131 -11.25 -8.55 -12.88
CA PRO A 131 -11.64 -9.94 -12.65
C PRO A 131 -12.13 -10.16 -11.20
N SER A 132 -12.91 -11.21 -10.99
CA SER A 132 -13.32 -11.63 -9.64
C SER A 132 -12.18 -12.35 -8.90
N PRO A 133 -12.20 -12.38 -7.55
CA PRO A 133 -11.27 -13.23 -6.80
C PRO A 133 -11.31 -14.70 -7.23
N ALA A 134 -12.48 -15.21 -7.64
CA ALA A 134 -12.65 -16.58 -8.11
C ALA A 134 -11.90 -16.86 -9.42
N GLN A 135 -11.92 -15.93 -10.39
CA GLN A 135 -11.18 -16.07 -11.65
C GLN A 135 -9.65 -16.01 -11.47
N LEU A 136 -9.19 -15.43 -10.36
CA LEU A 136 -7.78 -15.23 -10.03
C LEU A 136 -7.28 -16.19 -8.94
N LYS A 137 -7.99 -17.30 -8.66
CA LYS A 137 -7.55 -18.28 -7.66
C LYS A 137 -6.14 -18.79 -7.97
N GLY A 138 -5.30 -18.86 -6.93
CA GLY A 138 -3.92 -19.32 -7.03
C GLY A 138 -2.98 -18.38 -7.79
N ARG A 139 -3.39 -17.13 -8.06
CA ARG A 139 -2.60 -16.16 -8.84
C ARG A 139 -2.00 -15.04 -7.99
N PHE A 140 -0.85 -14.53 -8.44
CA PHE A 140 -0.19 -13.34 -7.93
C PHE A 140 -0.39 -12.16 -8.89
N LEU A 141 -0.79 -11.02 -8.36
CA LEU A 141 -0.89 -9.77 -9.10
C LEU A 141 0.22 -8.83 -8.65
N LEU A 142 0.94 -8.24 -9.62
CA LEU A 142 1.97 -7.27 -9.31
C LEU A 142 1.39 -5.85 -9.30
N LYS A 143 1.63 -5.11 -8.22
CA LYS A 143 1.33 -3.69 -8.12
C LYS A 143 2.61 -2.91 -7.88
N VAL A 144 3.01 -2.12 -8.88
CA VAL A 144 4.10 -1.14 -8.77
C VAL A 144 3.54 0.23 -9.16
N SER A 145 4.04 1.28 -8.53
CA SER A 145 3.75 2.65 -8.95
C SER A 145 4.86 3.15 -9.89
N PRO A 146 4.63 3.25 -11.21
CA PRO A 146 5.63 3.81 -12.11
C PRO A 146 5.92 5.26 -11.73
N ARG A 147 7.20 5.65 -11.66
CA ARG A 147 7.55 7.08 -11.65
C ARG A 147 7.37 7.62 -13.08
N ALA A 148 6.87 8.86 -13.16
CA ALA A 148 6.23 9.57 -14.28
C ALA A 148 6.74 9.42 -15.74
N ALA A 149 7.81 8.69 -16.04
CA ALA A 149 8.40 8.66 -17.38
C ALA A 149 7.80 7.62 -18.35
N VAL A 150 7.00 6.65 -17.89
CA VAL A 150 6.59 5.51 -18.74
C VAL A 150 5.17 5.63 -19.31
N LEU A 151 4.26 6.34 -18.65
CA LEU A 151 2.88 6.50 -19.13
C LEU A 151 2.78 7.84 -19.88
N GLY A 152 2.86 7.80 -21.21
CA GLY A 152 2.84 8.96 -22.12
C GLY A 152 1.54 9.76 -22.15
N THR A 153 1.05 10.24 -21.00
CA THR A 153 -0.10 11.14 -20.95
C THR A 153 0.38 12.59 -20.90
N SER A 154 0.52 13.19 -22.08
CA SER A 154 0.66 14.63 -22.26
C SER A 154 -0.66 15.32 -21.90
N SER A 155 -0.74 15.90 -20.70
CA SER A 155 -1.68 16.97 -20.38
C SER A 155 -1.15 17.78 -19.20
N ARG A 156 -0.44 18.86 -19.52
CA ARG A 156 -0.14 19.95 -18.57
C ARG A 156 -1.42 20.75 -18.39
N SER A 157 -2.08 20.60 -17.26
CA SER A 157 -3.06 21.58 -16.76
C SER A 157 -2.77 21.89 -15.29
N SER A 158 -2.71 23.18 -15.00
CA SER A 158 -2.25 23.79 -13.75
C SER A 158 -3.33 23.68 -12.68
N ILE A 159 -3.30 22.67 -11.80
CA ILE A 159 -4.19 22.57 -10.62
C ILE A 159 -3.43 22.00 -9.41
N GLN A 160 -3.76 22.53 -8.21
CA GLN A 160 -3.10 22.33 -6.92
C GLN A 160 -2.66 20.88 -6.65
N GLN A 161 -1.33 20.73 -6.56
CA GLN A 161 -0.62 19.51 -6.24
C GLN A 161 -1.05 18.99 -4.85
N ILE A 162 -1.51 17.74 -4.78
CA ILE A 162 -1.54 17.01 -3.51
C ILE A 162 -0.11 16.51 -3.28
N PRO A 163 0.64 17.02 -2.27
CA PRO A 163 1.99 16.57 -2.04
C PRO A 163 1.97 15.08 -1.68
N SER A 164 2.62 14.29 -2.53
CA SER A 164 3.03 12.94 -2.15
C SER A 164 4.08 13.11 -1.07
N ALA A 165 3.77 12.76 0.18
CA ALA A 165 4.76 12.70 1.23
C ALA A 165 5.69 11.50 0.95
N SER A 166 6.69 11.70 0.09
CA SER A 166 7.89 10.88 0.13
C SER A 166 8.61 11.23 1.42
N LEU A 167 9.07 10.22 2.15
CA LEU A 167 9.98 10.32 3.29
C LEU A 167 11.05 11.39 3.04
N ALA A 168 10.87 12.55 3.67
CA ALA A 168 11.95 13.49 3.92
C ALA A 168 12.50 13.12 5.31
N ALA A 169 13.81 12.92 5.37
CA ALA A 169 14.54 12.62 6.59
C ALA A 169 14.23 13.65 7.70
N PRO A 170 14.18 13.26 8.98
CA PRO A 170 14.22 14.24 10.06
C PRO A 170 15.57 14.98 10.01
N PRO A 171 15.60 16.31 10.21
CA PRO A 171 16.87 17.01 10.40
C PRO A 171 17.53 16.53 11.69
N ASN A 172 18.86 16.41 11.65
CA ASN A 172 19.73 16.06 12.76
C ASN A 172 19.36 16.84 14.04
N LEU A 173 19.06 16.12 15.12
CA LEU A 173 18.92 16.67 16.46
C LEU A 173 19.94 15.99 17.37
N LEU A 174 21.13 16.59 17.45
CA LEU A 174 22.05 16.47 18.58
C LEU A 174 22.89 17.75 18.64
N GLY A 175 22.85 18.48 19.77
CA GLY A 175 23.74 19.61 20.03
C GLY A 175 23.07 20.76 20.79
N SER A 176 23.29 20.79 22.09
CA SER A 176 22.82 21.75 23.09
C SER A 176 23.38 23.17 22.96
N GLN A 177 22.55 24.13 23.36
CA GLN A 177 22.80 25.43 24.02
C GLN A 177 24.20 26.09 23.93
N LEU A 178 24.25 27.34 23.47
CA LEU A 178 24.63 28.53 24.27
C LEU A 178 24.56 29.84 23.44
N SER A 179 23.76 30.79 23.94
CA SER A 179 23.94 32.26 24.04
C SER A 179 24.53 33.15 22.92
N ALA A 180 23.82 34.27 22.71
CA ALA A 180 24.25 35.62 22.30
C ALA A 180 24.29 36.01 20.80
N SER A 181 23.49 37.04 20.48
CA SER A 181 23.45 37.88 19.27
C SER A 181 24.22 39.21 19.53
N PRO A 182 24.34 40.20 18.60
CA PRO A 182 24.56 40.24 17.13
C PRO A 182 25.62 41.38 16.78
N PRO A 183 25.58 42.16 15.67
CA PRO A 183 25.30 41.96 14.23
C PRO A 183 26.45 42.50 13.30
N LEU A 184 26.30 42.34 11.96
CA LEU A 184 26.46 43.38 10.90
C LEU A 184 27.29 43.02 9.64
N LEU A 185 26.69 43.44 8.52
CA LEU A 185 27.22 43.92 7.22
C LEU A 185 28.04 43.01 6.29
N SER A 186 27.37 42.63 5.19
CA SER A 186 27.66 43.08 3.82
C SER A 186 29.13 43.26 3.41
N SER A 187 29.60 42.43 2.49
CA SER A 187 30.10 42.94 1.20
C SER A 187 30.28 41.80 0.20
N ALA A 188 29.82 42.08 -1.01
CA ALA A 188 29.98 41.26 -2.18
C ALA A 188 31.45 41.27 -2.64
N PHE A 189 31.99 40.08 -2.92
CA PHE A 189 33.10 39.95 -3.86
C PHE A 189 32.84 38.72 -4.73
N THR A 190 32.43 39.00 -5.96
CA THR A 190 32.51 38.10 -7.10
C THR A 190 33.96 37.74 -7.39
N ASN A 191 34.24 36.45 -7.56
CA ASN A 191 35.30 36.01 -8.47
C ASN A 191 34.88 34.71 -9.18
N PRO A 192 35.12 34.60 -10.50
CA PRO A 192 34.73 33.45 -11.30
C PRO A 192 35.80 32.37 -11.21
N SER A 193 35.42 31.14 -10.90
CA SER A 193 36.31 29.99 -11.09
C SER A 193 35.53 28.84 -11.71
N MET A 194 35.92 28.55 -12.95
CA MET A 194 35.55 27.37 -13.70
C MET A 194 35.96 26.12 -12.91
N THR A 195 34.98 25.42 -12.35
CA THR A 195 35.11 24.00 -12.05
C THR A 195 33.86 23.33 -12.61
N ALA A 196 34.04 22.56 -13.68
CA ALA A 196 33.00 21.69 -14.20
C ALA A 196 32.55 20.74 -13.08
N PRO A 197 31.24 20.59 -12.79
CA PRO A 197 30.80 19.62 -11.80
C PRO A 197 31.12 18.21 -12.32
N LEU A 198 31.76 17.39 -11.50
CA LEU A 198 31.76 15.94 -11.72
C LEU A 198 30.30 15.47 -11.86
N PRO A 199 30.02 14.47 -12.72
CA PRO A 199 28.67 13.94 -12.87
C PRO A 199 28.22 13.36 -11.52
N THR A 200 27.36 14.09 -10.81
CA THR A 200 26.65 13.59 -9.64
C THR A 200 25.76 12.45 -10.12
N SER A 201 25.96 11.26 -9.57
CA SER A 201 25.05 10.12 -9.75
C SER A 201 23.59 10.58 -9.61
N PRO A 202 22.69 10.20 -10.54
CA PRO A 202 21.30 10.62 -10.49
C PRO A 202 20.69 10.26 -9.13
N ARG A 203 19.94 11.19 -8.53
CA ARG A 203 19.26 10.94 -7.25
C ARG A 203 18.31 9.76 -7.45
N ILE A 204 18.26 8.83 -6.50
CA ILE A 204 17.39 7.63 -6.47
C ILE A 204 15.91 7.94 -6.83
N LYS A 205 15.47 9.19 -6.67
CA LYS A 205 14.12 9.66 -6.98
C LYS A 205 13.78 9.74 -8.49
N ASP A 206 14.76 9.64 -9.37
CA ASP A 206 14.60 9.89 -10.81
C ASP A 206 14.76 8.64 -11.70
N MET A 207 14.91 7.43 -11.11
CA MET A 207 15.12 6.23 -11.92
C MET A 207 13.83 5.79 -12.66
N PRO A 208 13.90 5.55 -13.98
CA PRO A 208 12.77 5.04 -14.76
C PRO A 208 12.47 3.57 -14.43
N MET A 209 11.26 3.13 -14.76
CA MET A 209 10.84 1.73 -14.65
C MET A 209 11.29 0.95 -15.90
N SER A 210 11.81 -0.27 -15.72
CA SER A 210 12.16 -1.14 -16.84
C SER A 210 10.91 -1.57 -17.62
N GLN A 211 11.06 -1.75 -18.93
CA GLN A 211 9.95 -2.18 -19.79
C GLN A 211 9.42 -3.56 -19.38
N GLU A 212 10.31 -4.48 -19.02
CA GLU A 212 9.92 -5.82 -18.55
C GLU A 212 9.10 -5.78 -17.26
N LEU A 213 9.43 -4.86 -16.34
CA LEU A 213 8.64 -4.68 -15.13
C LEU A 213 7.26 -4.07 -15.42
N ALA A 214 7.19 -3.12 -16.37
CA ALA A 214 5.93 -2.49 -16.77
C ALA A 214 4.95 -3.51 -17.39
N LYS A 215 5.43 -4.49 -18.17
CA LYS A 215 4.61 -5.56 -18.75
C LYS A 215 3.87 -6.42 -17.72
N LEU A 216 4.38 -6.49 -16.48
CA LEU A 216 3.75 -7.25 -15.39
C LEU A 216 2.59 -6.49 -14.73
N LEU A 217 2.36 -5.22 -15.07
CA LEU A 217 1.32 -4.38 -14.48
C LEU A 217 -0.03 -4.54 -15.22
N VAL A 218 -0.63 -5.72 -15.10
CA VAL A 218 -1.85 -6.07 -15.85
C VAL A 218 -3.12 -5.45 -15.25
N TYR A 219 -3.44 -5.78 -14.01
CA TYR A 219 -4.71 -5.38 -13.36
C TYR A 219 -4.54 -4.36 -12.24
N THR A 220 -3.30 -4.10 -11.82
CA THR A 220 -3.00 -3.32 -10.61
C THR A 220 -1.84 -2.36 -10.85
N VAL A 221 -2.08 -1.30 -11.61
CA VAL A 221 -1.10 -0.25 -11.89
C VAL A 221 -1.14 0.82 -10.80
N GLY A 222 -0.08 0.99 -10.02
CA GLY A 222 -0.02 2.05 -9.01
C GLY A 222 0.05 3.44 -9.63
N VAL A 223 -0.79 4.39 -9.21
CA VAL A 223 -0.75 5.76 -9.72
C VAL A 223 -0.89 6.81 -8.62
N LYS A 224 -0.41 8.03 -8.91
CA LYS A 224 -0.69 9.19 -8.06
C LYS A 224 -2.17 9.59 -8.22
N GLY A 225 -2.81 9.89 -7.09
CA GLY A 225 -4.16 10.44 -7.10
C GLY A 225 -4.17 11.87 -7.66
N ARG A 226 -4.88 12.09 -8.77
CA ARG A 226 -5.14 13.41 -9.38
C ARG A 226 -6.40 14.09 -8.85
N GLY A 227 -7.18 13.36 -8.03
CA GLY A 227 -8.47 13.81 -7.50
C GLY A 227 -9.55 12.77 -7.74
N PHE A 228 -10.63 12.88 -6.97
CA PHE A 228 -11.79 11.98 -7.04
C PHE A 228 -13.03 12.84 -7.21
N ASN A 229 -13.26 13.22 -8.46
CA ASN A 229 -14.38 14.06 -8.86
C ASN A 229 -14.79 13.67 -10.29
N LYS A 230 -15.90 14.21 -10.78
CA LYS A 230 -16.44 13.87 -12.10
C LYS A 230 -15.57 14.29 -13.29
N LYS A 231 -14.54 15.13 -13.08
CA LYS A 231 -13.64 15.61 -14.15
C LYS A 231 -12.42 14.70 -14.33
N GLU A 232 -12.07 13.91 -13.32
CA GLU A 232 -10.94 13.00 -13.34
C GLU A 232 -11.40 11.58 -13.71
N SER A 233 -10.80 11.00 -14.74
CA SER A 233 -11.01 9.61 -15.12
C SER A 233 -9.75 8.78 -14.86
N TYR A 234 -9.94 7.53 -14.45
CA TYR A 234 -8.89 6.54 -14.26
C TYR A 234 -9.30 5.28 -15.03
N PRO A 235 -8.35 4.59 -15.70
CA PRO A 235 -8.52 3.20 -16.08
C PRO A 235 -8.84 2.31 -14.88
N ALA A 236 -9.67 1.29 -15.07
CA ALA A 236 -10.07 0.36 -14.01
C ALA A 236 -8.88 -0.39 -13.37
N THR A 237 -7.76 -0.51 -14.09
CA THR A 237 -6.51 -1.12 -13.63
C THR A 237 -5.72 -0.24 -12.66
N HIS A 238 -6.02 1.06 -12.58
CA HIS A 238 -5.31 1.99 -11.72
C HIS A 238 -5.65 1.77 -10.24
N VAL A 239 -4.61 1.77 -9.41
CA VAL A 239 -4.67 1.65 -7.96
C VAL A 239 -4.07 2.91 -7.34
N VAL A 240 -4.90 3.72 -6.68
CA VAL A 240 -4.42 4.91 -5.98
C VAL A 240 -4.03 4.55 -4.55
N SER A 241 -2.85 4.96 -4.10
CA SER A 241 -2.40 4.77 -2.70
C SER A 241 -2.41 6.08 -1.94
N LEU A 242 -3.13 6.15 -0.81
CA LEU A 242 -3.33 7.36 0.00
C LEU A 242 -2.97 7.12 1.47
N SER A 243 -2.27 8.08 2.08
CA SER A 243 -1.99 8.04 3.51
C SER A 243 -3.25 8.29 4.34
N GLU A 244 -3.29 7.76 5.56
CA GLU A 244 -4.38 8.01 6.52
C GLU A 244 -4.66 9.52 6.72
N SER A 245 -3.63 10.35 6.61
CA SER A 245 -3.73 11.80 6.83
C SER A 245 -4.42 12.50 5.67
N ASN A 246 -4.18 12.04 4.43
CA ASN A 246 -4.88 12.54 3.25
C ASN A 246 -6.34 12.09 3.27
N LEU A 247 -6.58 10.81 3.58
CA LEU A 247 -7.93 10.25 3.69
C LEU A 247 -8.75 10.93 4.77
N SER A 248 -8.16 11.16 5.96
CA SER A 248 -8.85 11.88 7.05
C SER A 248 -9.25 13.30 6.66
N LYS A 249 -8.51 13.96 5.76
CA LYS A 249 -8.87 15.29 5.25
C LYS A 249 -10.00 15.19 4.21
N MET A 250 -9.87 14.26 3.26
CA MET A 250 -10.80 14.10 2.14
C MET A 250 -12.17 13.57 2.57
N LEU A 251 -12.21 12.66 3.55
CA LEU A 251 -13.45 12.02 3.99
C LEU A 251 -14.28 12.87 4.96
N ARG A 252 -13.83 14.09 5.30
CA ARG A 252 -14.58 15.03 6.15
C ARG A 252 -15.74 15.69 5.42
N ASP A 253 -15.55 16.01 4.15
CA ASP A 253 -16.58 16.61 3.33
C ASP A 253 -17.49 15.53 2.73
N GLU A 254 -18.80 15.69 2.88
CA GLU A 254 -19.77 14.67 2.47
C GLU A 254 -19.80 14.48 0.95
N ALA A 255 -19.73 15.57 0.18
CA ALA A 255 -19.76 15.50 -1.28
C ALA A 255 -18.52 14.76 -1.81
N THR A 256 -17.34 15.14 -1.33
CA THR A 256 -16.07 14.48 -1.64
C THR A 256 -16.09 13.01 -1.25
N ARG A 257 -16.67 12.68 -0.08
CA ARG A 257 -16.82 11.30 0.38
C ARG A 257 -17.71 10.48 -0.54
N GLN A 258 -18.80 11.05 -1.07
CA GLN A 258 -19.69 10.34 -2.00
C GLN A 258 -19.01 10.09 -3.36
N ASP A 259 -18.32 11.08 -3.91
CA ASP A 259 -17.54 10.91 -5.14
C ASP A 259 -16.46 9.83 -4.96
N PHE A 260 -15.80 9.82 -3.81
CA PHE A 260 -14.80 8.82 -3.46
C PHE A 260 -15.38 7.40 -3.28
N VAL A 261 -16.55 7.27 -2.63
CA VAL A 261 -17.29 6.00 -2.56
C VAL A 261 -17.67 5.51 -3.96
N SER A 262 -18.09 6.41 -4.85
CA SER A 262 -18.40 6.06 -6.23
C SER A 262 -17.18 5.54 -6.98
N HIS A 263 -16.01 6.16 -6.81
CA HIS A 263 -14.74 5.67 -7.38
C HIS A 263 -14.41 4.24 -6.90
N ASN A 264 -14.59 3.97 -5.61
CA ASN A 264 -14.30 2.66 -5.00
C ASN A 264 -15.27 1.53 -5.42
N ARG A 265 -16.32 1.79 -6.21
CA ARG A 265 -17.17 0.74 -6.80
C ARG A 265 -16.45 0.00 -7.93
N THR A 266 -15.65 0.72 -8.71
CA THR A 266 -14.98 0.18 -9.91
C THR A 266 -13.46 0.11 -9.79
N HIS A 267 -12.85 0.95 -8.95
CA HIS A 267 -11.38 1.04 -8.81
C HIS A 267 -10.90 0.54 -7.45
N LEU A 268 -9.63 0.15 -7.37
CA LEU A 268 -8.97 -0.20 -6.12
C LEU A 268 -8.28 1.02 -5.52
N VAL A 269 -8.44 1.20 -4.21
CA VAL A 269 -7.67 2.18 -3.43
C VAL A 269 -6.96 1.48 -2.29
N ARG A 270 -5.71 1.89 -2.06
CA ARG A 270 -4.89 1.49 -0.91
C ARG A 270 -4.81 2.61 0.11
N ALA A 271 -5.18 2.32 1.35
CA ALA A 271 -4.92 3.18 2.51
C ALA A 271 -3.70 2.65 3.27
N TYR A 272 -2.84 3.53 3.76
CA TYR A 272 -1.67 3.14 4.56
C TYR A 272 -1.39 4.12 5.72
N PRO A 273 -0.71 3.66 6.80
CA PRO A 273 -0.39 4.49 7.96
C PRO A 273 0.53 5.66 7.59
N ARG A 274 0.39 6.81 8.26
CA ARG A 274 1.29 7.95 8.00
C ARG A 274 2.70 7.68 8.53
N GLY A 275 3.72 8.22 7.87
CA GLY A 275 5.13 8.05 8.25
C GLY A 275 5.49 8.55 9.67
N ARG A 276 4.68 9.41 10.30
CA ARG A 276 4.88 9.82 11.71
C ARG A 276 4.59 8.71 12.74
N ARG A 277 4.09 7.55 12.33
CA ARG A 277 3.84 6.40 13.22
C ARG A 277 5.10 5.55 13.38
N LEU A 278 6.11 6.14 14.03
CA LEU A 278 7.45 5.55 14.16
C LEU A 278 7.46 4.22 14.92
N THR A 279 6.51 4.06 15.84
CA THR A 279 6.29 2.86 16.65
C THR A 279 5.39 1.82 15.97
N SER A 280 5.14 1.95 14.67
CA SER A 280 4.32 1.01 13.88
C SER A 280 2.87 0.87 14.38
N THR A 281 2.31 1.87 15.08
CA THR A 281 0.88 1.90 15.44
C THR A 281 -0.03 1.90 14.20
N ASN A 282 -1.28 1.48 14.37
CA ASN A 282 -2.30 1.50 13.32
C ASN A 282 -3.32 2.62 13.53
N PHE A 283 -3.98 3.00 12.44
CA PHE A 283 -5.23 3.76 12.49
C PHE A 283 -6.42 2.80 12.61
N VAL A 284 -7.59 3.34 12.96
CA VAL A 284 -8.80 2.53 13.04
C VAL A 284 -9.34 2.29 11.62
N PRO A 285 -9.36 1.04 11.12
CA PRO A 285 -9.62 0.75 9.70
C PRO A 285 -11.08 0.96 9.28
N HIS A 286 -12.03 0.95 10.22
CA HIS A 286 -13.46 1.06 9.93
C HIS A 286 -13.84 2.32 9.13
N HIS A 287 -13.20 3.46 9.40
CA HIS A 287 -13.44 4.69 8.64
C HIS A 287 -13.11 4.51 7.16
N MET A 288 -12.01 3.79 6.86
CA MET A 288 -11.57 3.54 5.48
C MET A 288 -12.51 2.55 4.78
N TRP A 289 -12.91 1.47 5.45
CA TRP A 289 -13.89 0.53 4.91
C TRP A 289 -15.26 1.16 4.70
N SER A 290 -15.67 2.11 5.56
CA SER A 290 -16.94 2.84 5.40
C SER A 290 -16.99 3.67 4.12
N ALA A 291 -15.82 4.11 3.63
CA ALA A 291 -15.65 4.79 2.35
C ALA A 291 -15.47 3.82 1.16
N GLY A 292 -15.54 2.51 1.40
CA GLY A 292 -15.39 1.48 0.38
C GLY A 292 -13.94 1.16 -0.01
N ILE A 293 -12.93 1.62 0.73
CA ILE A 293 -11.52 1.32 0.40
C ILE A 293 -11.25 -0.19 0.57
N GLN A 294 -10.65 -0.81 -0.44
CA GLN A 294 -10.41 -2.25 -0.49
C GLN A 294 -9.15 -2.66 0.26
N LEU A 295 -8.04 -1.98 -0.02
CA LEU A 295 -6.71 -2.35 0.46
C LEU A 295 -6.33 -1.47 1.66
N VAL A 296 -6.94 -1.73 2.82
CA VAL A 296 -6.62 -0.99 4.06
C VAL A 296 -5.43 -1.66 4.72
N ALA A 297 -4.23 -1.20 4.38
CA ALA A 297 -2.97 -1.78 4.84
C ALA A 297 -2.63 -1.33 6.26
N LEU A 298 -2.32 -2.28 7.13
CA LEU A 298 -1.97 -2.08 8.53
C LEU A 298 -0.59 -2.69 8.84
N ASN A 299 0.06 -2.25 9.91
CA ASN A 299 1.28 -2.82 10.45
C ASN A 299 0.93 -4.10 11.24
N TRP A 300 1.20 -5.27 10.66
CA TRP A 300 0.81 -6.57 11.24
C TRP A 300 1.63 -6.99 12.46
N GLN A 301 2.81 -6.40 12.65
CA GLN A 301 3.66 -6.62 13.81
C GLN A 301 3.13 -5.96 15.09
N THR A 302 2.16 -5.05 14.99
CA THR A 302 1.59 -4.32 16.13
C THR A 302 0.18 -4.81 16.43
N PHE A 303 0.00 -5.48 17.56
CA PHE A 303 -1.32 -5.89 18.03
C PHE A 303 -1.98 -4.75 18.81
N ASP A 304 -2.72 -3.91 18.10
CA ASP A 304 -3.53 -2.81 18.64
C ASP A 304 -4.99 -2.90 18.16
N ILE A 305 -5.83 -1.95 18.56
CA ILE A 305 -7.24 -1.90 18.16
C ILE A 305 -7.44 -1.95 16.62
N GLY A 306 -6.49 -1.42 15.85
CA GLY A 306 -6.54 -1.49 14.40
C GLY A 306 -6.42 -2.92 13.91
N MET A 307 -5.47 -3.69 14.45
CA MET A 307 -5.30 -5.10 14.14
C MET A 307 -6.39 -6.00 14.73
N GLU A 308 -6.93 -5.70 15.90
CA GLU A 308 -8.09 -6.41 16.47
C GLU A 308 -9.32 -6.32 15.54
N LEU A 309 -9.63 -5.10 15.07
CA LEU A 309 -10.72 -4.88 14.11
C LEU A 309 -10.45 -5.54 12.76
N ASN A 310 -9.19 -5.56 12.31
CA ASN A 310 -8.78 -6.26 11.10
C ASN A 310 -8.98 -7.78 11.23
N ALA A 311 -8.56 -8.37 12.35
CA ALA A 311 -8.76 -9.79 12.64
C ALA A 311 -10.26 -10.13 12.68
N ALA A 312 -11.07 -9.31 13.35
CA ALA A 312 -12.53 -9.51 13.41
C ALA A 312 -13.19 -9.41 12.02
N MET A 313 -12.81 -8.41 11.21
CA MET A 313 -13.33 -8.23 9.86
C MET A 313 -13.01 -9.43 8.95
N PHE A 314 -11.77 -9.91 8.97
CA PHE A 314 -11.31 -10.98 8.09
C PHE A 314 -11.44 -12.39 8.69
N ALA A 315 -11.96 -12.54 9.92
CA ALA A 315 -12.45 -13.81 10.43
C ALA A 315 -13.67 -14.33 9.64
N ARG A 316 -14.39 -13.42 8.97
CA ARG A 316 -15.56 -13.69 8.14
C ARG A 316 -15.17 -14.45 6.86
N ALA A 317 -16.18 -14.98 6.17
CA ALA A 317 -16.02 -15.63 4.86
C ALA A 317 -14.96 -16.75 4.85
N GLY A 318 -14.88 -17.53 5.93
CA GLY A 318 -13.95 -18.65 6.05
C GLY A 318 -12.47 -18.24 6.13
N ARG A 319 -12.18 -17.03 6.65
CA ARG A 319 -10.80 -16.50 6.79
C ARG A 319 -10.05 -16.39 5.47
N CYS A 320 -10.78 -16.26 4.37
CA CYS A 320 -10.20 -16.29 3.03
C CYS A 320 -9.49 -14.97 2.63
N GLY A 321 -9.57 -13.94 3.48
CA GLY A 321 -8.94 -12.64 3.26
C GLY A 321 -9.69 -11.70 2.32
N TYR A 322 -10.85 -12.12 1.80
CA TYR A 322 -11.76 -11.33 0.98
C TYR A 322 -13.15 -11.29 1.63
N VAL A 323 -13.66 -10.08 1.87
CA VAL A 323 -15.01 -9.89 2.41
C VAL A 323 -15.81 -9.03 1.43
N LEU A 324 -16.93 -9.55 0.93
CA LEU A 324 -17.78 -8.82 0.01
C LEU A 324 -18.30 -7.54 0.67
N LYS A 325 -18.16 -6.40 -0.01
CA LYS A 325 -18.69 -5.13 0.48
C LYS A 325 -20.23 -5.21 0.57
N PRO A 326 -20.85 -4.46 1.50
CA PRO A 326 -22.28 -4.25 1.48
C PRO A 326 -22.77 -3.66 0.14
N GLU A 327 -24.02 -3.96 -0.22
CA GLU A 327 -24.59 -3.61 -1.53
C GLU A 327 -24.54 -2.10 -1.86
N TYR A 328 -24.77 -1.22 -0.89
CA TYR A 328 -24.70 0.23 -1.08
C TYR A 328 -23.29 0.76 -1.46
N LEU A 329 -22.23 0.01 -1.14
CA LEU A 329 -20.86 0.30 -1.55
C LEU A 329 -20.50 -0.35 -2.90
N ARG A 330 -21.42 -1.08 -3.53
CA ARG A 330 -21.19 -1.80 -4.79
C ARG A 330 -22.07 -1.28 -5.92
N LYS A 331 -23.37 -1.06 -5.64
CA LYS A 331 -24.34 -0.60 -6.63
C LYS A 331 -24.63 0.88 -6.47
N LYS A 332 -24.71 1.60 -7.60
CA LYS A 332 -25.17 2.99 -7.66
C LYS A 332 -26.68 3.02 -7.37
N GLY A 333 -27.15 3.96 -6.55
CA GLY A 333 -28.56 4.12 -6.19
C GLY A 333 -28.98 3.37 -4.93
N ALA A 334 -28.32 2.24 -4.61
CA ALA A 334 -28.62 1.44 -3.42
C ALA A 334 -28.36 2.18 -2.09
N GLU A 335 -27.61 3.29 -2.11
CA GLU A 335 -27.48 4.19 -0.96
C GLU A 335 -28.80 4.84 -0.54
N LYS A 336 -29.71 5.13 -1.49
CA LYS A 336 -31.02 5.74 -1.19
C LYS A 336 -31.91 4.77 -0.44
N ASP A 337 -31.93 3.52 -0.90
CA ASP A 337 -32.66 2.42 -0.26
C ASP A 337 -32.10 2.13 1.13
N LYS A 338 -30.78 2.18 1.30
CA LYS A 338 -30.16 1.99 2.62
C LYS A 338 -30.39 3.16 3.57
N VAL A 339 -30.30 4.41 3.12
CA VAL A 339 -30.60 5.57 3.99
C VAL A 339 -32.07 5.55 4.41
N ALA A 340 -32.97 5.17 3.51
CA ALA A 340 -34.37 4.94 3.84
C ALA A 340 -34.54 3.79 4.87
N ALA A 341 -33.87 2.64 4.65
CA ALA A 341 -33.94 1.46 5.51
C ALA A 341 -33.27 1.68 6.90
N LEU A 342 -32.15 2.40 6.96
CA LEU A 342 -31.47 2.76 8.21
C LEU A 342 -32.26 3.81 9.01
N ARG A 343 -32.99 4.70 8.34
CA ARG A 343 -33.91 5.64 8.99
C ARG A 343 -35.15 4.92 9.54
N SER A 344 -35.61 3.86 8.88
CA SER A 344 -36.79 3.11 9.29
C SER A 344 -36.52 2.00 10.32
N THR A 345 -35.27 1.53 10.45
CA THR A 345 -34.93 0.39 11.32
C THR A 345 -33.93 0.79 12.40
N ARG A 346 -34.40 0.89 13.65
CA ARG A 346 -33.53 1.01 14.83
C ARG A 346 -33.24 -0.37 15.39
N TYR A 347 -31.96 -0.72 15.47
CA TYR A 347 -31.52 -1.92 16.17
C TYR A 347 -31.11 -1.53 17.61
N ARG A 348 -31.58 -2.30 18.60
CA ARG A 348 -31.11 -2.22 19.99
C ARG A 348 -30.27 -3.45 20.27
N LEU A 349 -29.01 -3.25 20.64
CA LEU A 349 -28.12 -4.30 21.12
C LEU A 349 -27.98 -4.14 22.63
N GLU A 350 -28.39 -5.16 23.38
CA GLU A 350 -28.16 -5.26 24.82
C GLU A 350 -27.09 -6.32 25.06
N LEU A 351 -26.04 -5.94 25.79
CA LEU A 351 -24.95 -6.83 26.16
C LEU A 351 -24.89 -6.86 27.69
N GLU A 352 -25.21 -8.00 28.27
CA GLU A 352 -25.05 -8.26 29.70
C GLU A 352 -23.82 -9.15 29.91
N ILE A 353 -22.82 -8.65 30.63
CA ILE A 353 -21.63 -9.43 30.99
C ILE A 353 -21.92 -10.19 32.27
N ILE A 354 -22.24 -11.47 32.15
CA ILE A 354 -22.64 -12.31 33.29
C ILE A 354 -21.42 -12.70 34.14
N SER A 355 -20.38 -13.25 33.52
CA SER A 355 -19.17 -13.73 34.21
C SER A 355 -18.04 -13.98 33.21
N ALA A 356 -16.83 -14.23 33.71
CA ALA A 356 -15.67 -14.66 32.92
C ALA A 356 -15.01 -15.87 33.60
N GLN A 357 -14.62 -16.88 32.82
CA GLN A 357 -13.98 -18.11 33.33
C GLN A 357 -12.59 -18.27 32.73
N GLN A 358 -11.66 -18.82 33.52
CA GLN A 358 -10.30 -19.16 33.10
C GLN A 358 -9.55 -17.99 32.44
N LEU A 359 -9.78 -16.76 32.94
CA LEU A 359 -8.98 -15.61 32.51
C LEU A 359 -7.50 -15.90 32.82
N PRO A 360 -6.61 -15.75 31.82
CA PRO A 360 -5.20 -16.04 32.00
C PRO A 360 -4.62 -15.14 33.09
N ARG A 361 -3.71 -15.68 33.89
CA ARG A 361 -3.00 -14.89 34.90
C ARG A 361 -2.25 -13.75 34.23
N PRO A 362 -2.27 -12.53 34.80
CA PRO A 362 -1.45 -11.43 34.30
C PRO A 362 0.03 -11.84 34.26
N ARG A 363 0.74 -11.44 33.20
CA ARG A 363 2.20 -11.67 33.10
C ARG A 363 2.89 -11.05 34.32
N GLY A 364 3.68 -11.85 35.05
CA GLY A 364 4.41 -11.40 36.24
C GLY A 364 3.66 -11.56 37.57
N SER A 365 2.45 -12.13 37.57
CA SER A 365 1.84 -12.60 38.83
C SER A 365 2.45 -13.94 39.24
N THR A 366 3.00 -14.01 40.46
CA THR A 366 3.53 -15.24 41.08
C THR A 366 2.40 -16.14 41.56
#